data_AF-A0A432PA77-F1
#
_entry.id   AF-A0A432PA77-F1
#
_cell.length_a   1.000
_cell.length_b   1.000
_cell.length_c   1.000
_cell.angle_alpha   90.00
_cell.angle_beta   90.00
_cell.angle_gamma   90.00
#
_symmetry.space_group_name_H-M   'P 1'
#
loop_
_entity.id
_entity.type
_entity.pdbx_description
1 polymer ?
#
loop_
_entity_poly.entity_id
_entity_poly.type
_entity_poly.pdbx_seq_one_letter_code
_entity_poly.pdbx_strand_id
1 'polypeptide(L)'
;MGRAMHKVIDSPWELGHCANELKASGVETVIRYYNHSNSTRLPQKRIEKAEYDDILEAGLSLAVVFQQRGGAGGNIGDLDAETGERDSGRALALAETYGQPENSAIYFAVDHDYYKAADLASIKAYFGAVSSALRGKYRVGVYGSGTVGAAVRQAGFVDFIWLAASTGWSGTRDMLATDQWALYQVYPPLAFQGVSYDGNIVGGRWKDFGQFRADAEGAIALGASRRLAAAIERHSELAEVSATGGLNLRRGPGESFAVERALPLGTPVTILERNGDWAKVDLDGDGTVDGYMHASFLKVMSGGFPIEEAIGRRPYDVARAELERGVAEVAGSGNNPRIVMYHKSTNHWSGTDDSVAWCSSFVNFCVEQAGMIGTNRQDARSWRDWGDDVSENPREGDIAVFARGPMNGSDGHVGFLVADDGGPTVKILGGNQSNSVCYQNYPKDGNLGSTRYRLLGIRRG
;
A
#
# COMPACT_ATOMS: atom_id res chain seq x y z
N MET A 1 5.53 -29.34 -13.85
CA MET A 1 4.63 -28.65 -12.91
C MET A 1 4.13 -27.40 -13.60
N GLY A 2 2.81 -27.19 -13.65
CA GLY A 2 2.23 -25.97 -14.23
C GLY A 2 2.66 -24.75 -13.42
N ARG A 3 2.80 -23.60 -14.08
CA ARG A 3 3.05 -22.30 -13.44
C ARG A 3 1.91 -22.00 -12.46
N ALA A 4 2.21 -21.50 -11.26
CA ALA A 4 1.19 -21.06 -10.34
C ALA A 4 0.44 -19.85 -10.94
N MET A 5 -0.84 -19.69 -10.60
CA MET A 5 -1.61 -18.54 -11.05
C MET A 5 -1.34 -17.33 -10.15
N HIS A 6 -1.34 -16.13 -10.73
CA HIS A 6 -1.31 -14.90 -9.94
C HIS A 6 -2.52 -14.85 -9.01
N LYS A 7 -2.32 -14.37 -7.78
CA LYS A 7 -3.39 -14.23 -6.78
C LYS A 7 -4.47 -13.22 -7.14
N VAL A 8 -4.08 -12.16 -7.84
CA VAL A 8 -5.00 -11.15 -8.35
C VAL A 8 -4.90 -11.18 -9.87
N ILE A 9 -6.05 -11.40 -10.52
CA ILE A 9 -6.13 -11.43 -11.97
C ILE A 9 -7.18 -10.44 -12.45
N ASP A 10 -6.99 -9.90 -13.65
CA ASP A 10 -8.03 -9.21 -14.39
C ASP A 10 -8.27 -9.88 -15.73
N SER A 11 -9.51 -9.85 -16.22
CA SER A 11 -9.83 -10.39 -17.54
C SER A 11 -10.98 -9.62 -18.16
N PRO A 12 -10.94 -9.30 -19.47
CA PRO A 12 -12.08 -8.77 -20.20
C PRO A 12 -13.04 -9.88 -20.68
N TRP A 13 -12.85 -11.11 -20.23
CA TRP A 13 -13.68 -12.26 -20.55
C TRP A 13 -14.39 -12.76 -19.29
N GLU A 14 -15.47 -13.51 -19.49
CA GLU A 14 -16.28 -14.10 -18.42
C GLU A 14 -15.50 -15.24 -17.75
N LEU A 15 -15.48 -15.29 -16.41
CA LEU A 15 -14.70 -16.23 -15.59
C LEU A 15 -15.53 -17.03 -14.57
N GLY A 16 -16.83 -16.76 -14.42
CA GLY A 16 -17.72 -17.42 -13.47
C GLY A 16 -17.77 -18.93 -13.66
N HIS A 17 -17.83 -19.39 -14.91
CA HIS A 17 -17.85 -20.84 -15.23
C HIS A 17 -16.61 -21.62 -14.75
N CYS A 18 -15.49 -20.95 -14.46
CA CYS A 18 -14.27 -21.56 -13.92
C CYS A 18 -13.83 -20.97 -12.56
N ALA A 19 -14.72 -20.26 -11.86
CA ALA A 19 -14.40 -19.57 -10.61
C ALA A 19 -13.90 -20.52 -9.50
N ASN A 20 -14.48 -21.71 -9.38
CA ASN A 20 -14.04 -22.72 -8.40
C ASN A 20 -12.64 -23.25 -8.72
N GLU A 21 -12.34 -23.48 -9.99
CA GLU A 21 -11.02 -23.92 -10.46
C GLU A 21 -9.97 -22.82 -10.28
N LEU A 22 -10.31 -21.56 -10.57
CA LEU A 22 -9.46 -20.41 -10.30
C LEU A 22 -9.10 -20.34 -8.82
N LYS A 23 -10.09 -20.49 -7.93
CA LYS A 23 -9.87 -20.53 -6.48
C LYS A 23 -8.94 -21.67 -6.07
N ALA A 24 -9.17 -22.87 -6.60
CA ALA A 24 -8.34 -24.05 -6.33
C ALA A 24 -6.90 -23.89 -6.87
N SER A 25 -6.71 -23.10 -7.91
CA SER A 25 -5.40 -22.76 -8.49
C SER A 25 -4.66 -21.62 -7.77
N GLY A 26 -5.21 -21.10 -6.68
CA GLY A 26 -4.57 -20.09 -5.83
C GLY A 26 -4.96 -18.65 -6.13
N VAL A 27 -5.92 -18.41 -7.04
CA VAL A 27 -6.48 -17.07 -7.24
C VAL A 27 -7.27 -16.67 -6.00
N GLU A 28 -7.05 -15.43 -5.55
CA GLU A 28 -7.74 -14.84 -4.40
C GLU A 28 -8.75 -13.79 -4.86
N THR A 29 -8.39 -12.95 -5.85
CA THR A 29 -9.23 -11.85 -6.35
C THR A 29 -9.34 -11.85 -7.87
N VAL A 30 -10.55 -11.63 -8.37
CA VAL A 30 -10.80 -11.36 -9.78
C VAL A 30 -11.21 -9.89 -9.94
N ILE A 31 -10.54 -9.17 -10.84
CA ILE A 31 -10.91 -7.81 -11.24
C ILE A 31 -11.74 -7.91 -12.52
N ARG A 32 -12.97 -7.39 -12.49
CA ARG A 32 -13.88 -7.42 -13.65
C ARG A 32 -14.37 -6.03 -14.03
N TYR A 33 -14.89 -5.90 -15.25
CA TYR A 33 -15.18 -4.59 -15.80
C TYR A 33 -16.63 -4.17 -15.59
N TYR A 34 -16.80 -2.87 -15.32
CA TYR A 34 -17.98 -2.12 -15.69
C TYR A 34 -17.74 -1.35 -17.00
N ASN A 35 -18.80 -1.14 -17.77
CA ASN A 35 -18.78 -0.28 -18.96
C ASN A 35 -20.21 0.15 -19.33
N HIS A 36 -20.35 0.99 -20.36
CA HIS A 36 -21.66 1.31 -20.94
C HIS A 36 -22.22 0.13 -21.71
N SER A 37 -21.41 -0.41 -22.63
CA SER A 37 -21.80 -1.52 -23.50
C SER A 37 -20.60 -2.35 -23.93
N ASN A 38 -20.80 -3.68 -23.99
CA ASN A 38 -19.84 -4.59 -24.59
C ASN A 38 -19.74 -4.36 -26.10
N SER A 39 -18.53 -4.52 -26.63
CA SER A 39 -18.29 -4.42 -28.07
C SER A 39 -18.37 -5.80 -28.73
N THR A 40 -18.49 -5.85 -30.05
CA THR A 40 -18.41 -7.13 -30.78
C THR A 40 -17.06 -7.85 -30.60
N ARG A 41 -15.99 -7.11 -30.29
CA ARG A 41 -14.65 -7.68 -30.03
C ARG A 41 -14.50 -8.20 -28.61
N LEU A 42 -15.19 -7.58 -27.64
CA LEU A 42 -15.16 -7.97 -26.24
C LEU A 42 -16.61 -8.08 -25.73
N PRO A 43 -17.35 -9.11 -26.16
CA PRO A 43 -18.78 -9.28 -25.86
C PRO A 43 -19.06 -9.59 -24.39
N GLN A 44 -18.03 -9.93 -23.62
CA GLN A 44 -18.09 -10.36 -22.22
C GLN A 44 -17.30 -9.44 -21.28
N LYS A 45 -16.89 -8.25 -21.76
CA LYS A 45 -16.05 -7.33 -20.97
C LYS A 45 -16.71 -6.98 -19.66
N ARG A 46 -17.92 -6.44 -19.75
CA ARG A 46 -18.74 -6.10 -18.59
C ARG A 46 -19.17 -7.38 -17.89
N ILE A 47 -18.96 -7.43 -16.58
CA ILE A 47 -19.51 -8.48 -15.73
C ILE A 47 -21.03 -8.43 -15.73
N GLU A 48 -21.66 -9.60 -15.78
CA GLU A 48 -23.10 -9.78 -15.64
C GLU A 48 -23.41 -10.42 -14.29
N LYS A 49 -24.66 -10.28 -13.81
CA LYS A 49 -25.01 -10.69 -12.43
C LYS A 49 -24.73 -12.18 -12.13
N ALA A 50 -24.96 -13.07 -13.09
CA ALA A 50 -24.65 -14.49 -12.91
C ALA A 50 -23.16 -14.73 -12.63
N GLU A 51 -22.27 -14.15 -13.44
CA GLU A 51 -20.81 -14.24 -13.22
C GLU A 51 -20.40 -13.62 -11.88
N TYR A 52 -20.99 -12.46 -11.53
CA TYR A 52 -20.75 -11.81 -10.25
C TYR A 52 -21.06 -12.76 -9.08
N ASP A 53 -22.20 -13.44 -9.13
CA ASP A 53 -22.62 -14.38 -8.08
C ASP A 53 -21.71 -15.62 -8.07
N ASP A 54 -21.40 -16.21 -9.23
CA ASP A 54 -20.51 -17.38 -9.34
C ASP A 54 -19.12 -17.12 -8.73
N ILE A 55 -18.53 -15.94 -8.99
CA ILE A 55 -17.22 -15.56 -8.44
C ILE A 55 -17.28 -15.48 -6.91
N LEU A 56 -18.31 -14.82 -6.37
CA LEU A 56 -18.44 -14.64 -4.93
C LEU A 56 -18.79 -15.93 -4.20
N GLU A 57 -19.64 -16.78 -4.79
CA GLU A 57 -20.01 -18.11 -4.26
C GLU A 57 -18.81 -19.07 -4.23
N ALA A 58 -17.89 -18.96 -5.20
CA ALA A 58 -16.62 -19.68 -5.19
C ALA A 58 -15.64 -19.22 -4.08
N GLY A 59 -15.99 -18.18 -3.31
CA GLY A 59 -15.16 -17.64 -2.24
C GLY A 59 -13.96 -16.83 -2.72
N LEU A 60 -14.01 -16.33 -3.96
CA LEU A 60 -13.09 -15.31 -4.47
C LEU A 60 -13.56 -13.92 -4.02
N SER A 61 -12.63 -12.98 -3.85
CA SER A 61 -13.00 -11.56 -3.82
C SER A 61 -13.13 -10.99 -5.23
N LEU A 62 -13.96 -9.96 -5.36
CA LEU A 62 -14.15 -9.21 -6.60
C LEU A 62 -13.67 -7.77 -6.41
N ALA A 63 -13.00 -7.24 -7.43
CA ALA A 63 -12.71 -5.82 -7.56
C ALA A 63 -13.21 -5.34 -8.93
N VAL A 64 -13.48 -4.03 -9.06
CA VAL A 64 -14.17 -3.50 -10.23
C VAL A 64 -13.37 -2.38 -10.88
N VAL A 65 -13.27 -2.42 -12.21
CA VAL A 65 -12.74 -1.33 -13.03
C VAL A 65 -13.75 -0.91 -14.10
N PHE A 66 -14.02 0.39 -14.20
CA PHE A 66 -14.79 0.96 -15.28
C PHE A 66 -13.88 1.27 -16.47
N GLN A 67 -14.21 0.70 -17.64
CA GLN A 67 -13.57 1.08 -18.89
C GLN A 67 -14.50 0.86 -20.09
N GLN A 68 -14.94 1.98 -20.70
CA GLN A 68 -15.49 1.95 -22.05
C GLN A 68 -14.40 2.12 -23.12
N ARG A 69 -13.76 3.29 -23.16
CA ARG A 69 -12.61 3.60 -24.04
C ARG A 69 -11.37 4.03 -23.24
N GLY A 70 -11.54 4.84 -22.19
CA GLY A 70 -10.46 5.21 -21.27
C GLY A 70 -9.31 5.99 -21.93
N GLY A 71 -9.56 6.70 -23.03
CA GLY A 71 -8.53 7.43 -23.76
C GLY A 71 -7.58 6.55 -24.58
N ALA A 72 -7.91 5.26 -24.76
CA ALA A 72 -7.10 4.35 -25.57
C ALA A 72 -6.79 4.92 -26.95
N GLY A 73 -5.54 4.72 -27.40
CA GLY A 73 -5.05 5.28 -28.66
C GLY A 73 -4.80 6.80 -28.63
N GLY A 74 -4.74 7.42 -27.45
CA GLY A 74 -4.45 8.85 -27.29
C GLY A 74 -5.68 9.75 -27.44
N ASN A 75 -6.89 9.20 -27.40
CA ASN A 75 -8.12 9.96 -27.53
C ASN A 75 -8.53 10.67 -26.23
N ILE A 76 -7.91 11.83 -25.94
CA ILE A 76 -8.11 12.55 -24.68
C ILE A 76 -9.56 13.01 -24.43
N GLY A 77 -10.37 13.14 -25.49
CA GLY A 77 -11.81 13.46 -25.39
C GLY A 77 -12.65 12.36 -24.70
N ASP A 78 -12.06 11.22 -24.34
CA ASP A 78 -12.68 10.23 -23.48
C ASP A 78 -12.50 10.51 -21.99
N LEU A 79 -11.71 11.53 -21.62
CA LEU A 79 -11.27 11.80 -20.25
C LEU A 79 -11.45 13.29 -19.93
N ASP A 80 -12.70 13.75 -20.00
CA ASP A 80 -13.16 15.08 -19.58
C ASP A 80 -14.27 15.00 -18.50
N ALA A 81 -14.71 16.15 -17.98
CA ALA A 81 -15.71 16.18 -16.90
C ALA A 81 -17.06 15.55 -17.31
N GLU A 82 -17.57 15.85 -18.51
CA GLU A 82 -18.85 15.32 -19.00
C GLU A 82 -18.81 13.79 -19.14
N THR A 83 -17.70 13.27 -19.68
CA THR A 83 -17.49 11.82 -19.75
C THR A 83 -17.33 11.21 -18.36
N GLY A 84 -16.69 11.90 -17.41
CA GLY A 84 -16.56 11.48 -16.02
C GLY A 84 -17.91 11.35 -15.31
N GLU A 85 -18.83 12.30 -15.51
CA GLU A 85 -20.19 12.24 -14.99
C GLU A 85 -20.97 11.06 -15.59
N ARG A 86 -20.89 10.88 -16.92
CA ARG A 86 -21.56 9.78 -17.62
C ARG A 86 -21.05 8.42 -17.15
N ASP A 87 -19.74 8.25 -17.08
CA ASP A 87 -19.08 7.00 -16.73
C ASP A 87 -19.32 6.64 -15.25
N SER A 88 -19.20 7.60 -14.34
CA SER A 88 -19.50 7.39 -12.92
C SER A 88 -20.99 7.09 -12.67
N GLY A 89 -21.90 7.77 -13.36
CA GLY A 89 -23.33 7.47 -13.29
C GLY A 89 -23.66 6.04 -13.73
N ARG A 90 -23.02 5.56 -14.81
CA ARG A 90 -23.17 4.17 -15.24
C ARG A 90 -22.56 3.18 -14.24
N ALA A 91 -21.38 3.50 -13.69
CA ALA A 91 -20.72 2.66 -12.70
C ALA A 91 -21.59 2.50 -11.44
N LEU A 92 -22.19 3.59 -10.95
CA LEU A 92 -23.11 3.57 -9.80
C LEU A 92 -24.37 2.73 -10.07
N ALA A 93 -24.96 2.86 -11.26
CA ALA A 93 -26.13 2.07 -11.64
C ALA A 93 -25.83 0.56 -11.70
N LEU A 94 -24.64 0.17 -12.20
CA LEU A 94 -24.20 -1.23 -12.20
C LEU A 94 -23.88 -1.74 -10.79
N ALA A 95 -23.19 -0.93 -9.98
CA ALA A 95 -22.91 -1.23 -8.59
C ALA A 95 -24.19 -1.49 -7.80
N GLU A 96 -25.22 -0.66 -7.99
CA GLU A 96 -26.54 -0.86 -7.39
C GLU A 96 -27.22 -2.12 -7.92
N THR A 97 -27.22 -2.34 -9.23
CA THR A 97 -27.84 -3.52 -9.86
C THR A 97 -27.26 -4.83 -9.32
N TYR A 98 -25.95 -4.87 -9.08
CA TYR A 98 -25.27 -6.09 -8.64
C TYR A 98 -25.17 -6.22 -7.12
N GLY A 99 -25.52 -5.17 -6.36
CA GLY A 99 -25.40 -5.14 -4.91
C GLY A 99 -23.97 -4.98 -4.43
N GLN A 100 -23.12 -4.25 -5.18
CA GLN A 100 -21.74 -4.00 -4.79
C GLN A 100 -21.70 -3.29 -3.42
N PRO A 101 -21.02 -3.88 -2.40
CA PRO A 101 -20.98 -3.33 -1.05
C PRO A 101 -20.39 -1.91 -1.00
N GLU A 102 -20.99 -1.02 -0.21
CA GLU A 102 -20.44 0.31 0.07
C GLU A 102 -19.05 0.20 0.72
N ASN A 103 -18.26 1.27 0.60
CA ASN A 103 -16.84 1.32 0.95
C ASN A 103 -15.93 0.37 0.14
N SER A 104 -16.43 -0.45 -0.78
CA SER A 104 -15.58 -1.05 -1.83
C SER A 104 -15.11 0.03 -2.84
N ALA A 105 -14.24 -0.33 -3.80
CA ALA A 105 -13.76 0.63 -4.80
C ALA A 105 -14.28 0.35 -6.21
N ILE A 106 -14.29 1.42 -7.01
CA ILE A 106 -14.40 1.34 -8.47
C ILE A 106 -13.20 2.07 -9.07
N TYR A 107 -12.38 1.35 -9.83
CA TYR A 107 -11.27 1.92 -10.58
C TYR A 107 -11.79 2.52 -11.90
N PHE A 108 -11.17 3.58 -12.41
CA PHE A 108 -11.48 4.13 -13.74
C PHE A 108 -10.21 4.13 -14.58
N ALA A 109 -10.31 3.62 -15.81
CA ALA A 109 -9.14 3.40 -16.66
C ALA A 109 -8.73 4.63 -17.48
N VAL A 110 -7.44 4.95 -17.42
CA VAL A 110 -6.70 5.83 -18.33
C VAL A 110 -5.70 4.96 -19.10
N ASP A 111 -6.14 4.49 -20.26
CA ASP A 111 -5.49 3.44 -21.06
C ASP A 111 -4.57 4.02 -22.16
N HIS A 112 -3.76 5.01 -21.77
CA HIS A 112 -2.75 5.62 -22.62
C HIS A 112 -1.73 6.38 -21.77
N ASP A 113 -0.52 6.58 -22.31
CA ASP A 113 0.51 7.36 -21.62
C ASP A 113 0.31 8.88 -21.79
N TYR A 114 -0.59 9.45 -20.99
CA TYR A 114 -0.76 10.89 -20.92
C TYR A 114 0.18 11.53 -19.89
N TYR A 115 0.95 12.52 -20.33
CA TYR A 115 1.91 13.22 -19.49
C TYR A 115 1.95 14.74 -19.72
N LYS A 116 1.30 15.23 -20.78
CA LYS A 116 1.27 16.68 -21.07
C LYS A 116 0.33 17.38 -20.10
N ALA A 117 0.68 18.61 -19.71
CA ALA A 117 -0.09 19.37 -18.73
C ALA A 117 -1.57 19.56 -19.12
N ALA A 118 -1.86 19.77 -20.42
CA ALA A 118 -3.22 19.91 -20.92
C ALA A 118 -4.03 18.61 -20.78
N ASP A 119 -3.43 17.47 -21.13
CA ASP A 119 -4.07 16.16 -20.99
C ASP A 119 -4.34 15.84 -19.50
N LEU A 120 -3.35 16.08 -18.64
CA LEU A 120 -3.48 15.88 -17.19
C LEU A 120 -4.54 16.82 -16.57
N ALA A 121 -4.76 18.01 -17.13
CA ALA A 121 -5.84 18.89 -16.69
C ALA A 121 -7.23 18.32 -17.05
N SER A 122 -7.38 17.79 -18.26
CA SER A 122 -8.62 17.10 -18.68
C SER A 122 -8.90 15.87 -17.81
N ILE A 123 -7.88 15.03 -17.60
CA ILE A 123 -7.98 13.83 -16.75
C ILE A 123 -8.33 14.20 -15.31
N LYS A 124 -7.75 15.28 -14.76
CA LYS A 124 -8.15 15.78 -13.43
C LYS A 124 -9.61 16.24 -13.41
N ALA A 125 -10.13 16.84 -14.47
CA ALA A 125 -11.55 17.20 -14.57
C ALA A 125 -12.46 15.95 -14.60
N TYR A 126 -12.07 14.92 -15.37
CA TYR A 126 -12.74 13.61 -15.37
C TYR A 126 -12.80 13.00 -13.96
N PHE A 127 -11.66 12.90 -13.27
CA PHE A 127 -11.60 12.32 -11.93
C PHE A 127 -12.25 13.21 -10.86
N GLY A 128 -12.32 14.52 -11.06
CA GLY A 128 -13.09 15.42 -10.20
C GLY A 128 -14.59 15.10 -10.24
N ALA A 129 -15.14 14.85 -11.44
CA ALA A 129 -16.53 14.42 -11.61
C ALA A 129 -16.77 13.03 -11.01
N VAL A 130 -15.90 12.06 -11.31
CA VAL A 130 -15.98 10.69 -10.76
C VAL A 130 -15.93 10.70 -9.23
N SER A 131 -14.95 11.39 -8.65
CA SER A 131 -14.77 11.48 -7.20
C SER A 131 -16.01 12.09 -6.53
N SER A 132 -16.55 13.17 -7.12
CA SER A 132 -17.75 13.83 -6.61
C SER A 132 -18.98 12.91 -6.61
N ALA A 133 -19.14 12.10 -7.66
CA ALA A 133 -20.26 11.18 -7.79
C ALA A 133 -20.18 9.98 -6.83
N LEU A 134 -18.98 9.44 -6.57
CA LEU A 134 -18.78 8.24 -5.76
C LEU A 134 -18.59 8.55 -4.26
N ARG A 135 -18.27 9.79 -3.91
CA ARG A 135 -17.89 10.21 -2.55
C ARG A 135 -18.94 9.79 -1.51
N GLY A 136 -18.45 9.15 -0.44
CA GLY A 136 -19.28 8.71 0.68
C GLY A 136 -19.98 7.37 0.45
N LYS A 137 -19.86 6.77 -0.75
CA LYS A 137 -20.42 5.45 -1.07
C LYS A 137 -19.36 4.45 -1.53
N TYR A 138 -18.51 4.84 -2.47
CA TYR A 138 -17.42 4.01 -2.98
C TYR A 138 -16.09 4.76 -2.97
N ARG A 139 -15.01 4.03 -2.78
CA ARG A 139 -13.64 4.54 -2.97
C ARG A 139 -13.30 4.58 -4.45
N VAL A 140 -12.38 5.46 -4.82
CA VAL A 140 -12.04 5.68 -6.24
C VAL A 140 -10.64 5.18 -6.54
N GLY A 141 -10.49 4.37 -7.58
CA GLY A 141 -9.19 3.98 -8.10
C GLY A 141 -8.93 4.56 -9.49
N VAL A 142 -7.66 4.69 -9.87
CA VAL A 142 -7.24 4.95 -11.25
C VAL A 142 -6.40 3.79 -11.76
N TYR A 143 -6.70 3.31 -12.97
CA TYR A 143 -5.78 2.47 -13.74
C TYR A 143 -5.03 3.34 -14.74
N GLY A 144 -3.70 3.27 -14.82
CA GLY A 144 -2.93 4.04 -15.80
C GLY A 144 -1.43 4.15 -15.50
N SER A 145 -0.78 5.19 -16.05
CA SER A 145 0.64 5.47 -15.80
C SER A 145 0.89 6.07 -14.42
N GLY A 146 2.15 6.02 -13.95
CA GLY A 146 2.53 6.64 -12.68
C GLY A 146 2.34 8.16 -12.67
N THR A 147 2.56 8.86 -13.80
CA THR A 147 2.31 10.30 -13.92
C THR A 147 0.83 10.63 -13.76
N VAL A 148 -0.06 9.88 -14.43
CA VAL A 148 -1.52 10.05 -14.28
C VAL A 148 -1.94 9.76 -12.85
N GLY A 149 -1.51 8.61 -12.31
CA GLY A 149 -1.80 8.18 -10.94
C GLY A 149 -1.40 9.23 -9.92
N ALA A 150 -0.17 9.76 -10.02
CA ALA A 150 0.30 10.84 -9.16
C ALA A 150 -0.56 12.10 -9.30
N ALA A 151 -0.86 12.54 -10.53
CA ALA A 151 -1.59 13.78 -10.76
C ALA A 151 -3.00 13.77 -10.13
N VAL A 152 -3.75 12.68 -10.27
CA VAL A 152 -5.12 12.59 -9.71
C VAL A 152 -5.12 12.25 -8.22
N ARG A 153 -4.11 11.55 -7.71
CA ARG A 153 -3.93 11.28 -6.29
C ARG A 153 -3.56 12.54 -5.52
N GLN A 154 -2.61 13.34 -6.04
CA GLN A 154 -2.22 14.63 -5.47
C GLN A 154 -3.38 15.64 -5.45
N ALA A 155 -4.29 15.56 -6.42
CA ALA A 155 -5.51 16.37 -6.45
C ALA A 155 -6.59 15.91 -5.44
N GLY A 156 -6.38 14.76 -4.77
CA GLY A 156 -7.31 14.21 -3.77
C GLY A 156 -8.53 13.52 -4.36
N PHE A 157 -8.51 13.16 -5.64
CA PHE A 157 -9.69 12.56 -6.32
C PHE A 157 -9.76 11.04 -6.22
N VAL A 158 -8.63 10.37 -6.02
CA VAL A 158 -8.56 8.90 -5.97
C VAL A 158 -7.90 8.42 -4.69
N ASP A 159 -8.29 7.24 -4.24
CA ASP A 159 -7.74 6.49 -3.10
C ASP A 159 -6.62 5.54 -3.52
N PHE A 160 -6.74 4.95 -4.71
CA PHE A 160 -5.87 3.88 -5.20
C PHE A 160 -5.29 4.15 -6.57
N ILE A 161 -4.05 3.70 -6.79
CA ILE A 161 -3.39 3.68 -8.10
C ILE A 161 -3.15 2.22 -8.50
N TRP A 162 -3.70 1.82 -9.64
CA TRP A 162 -3.38 0.57 -10.33
C TRP A 162 -2.51 0.89 -11.54
N LEU A 163 -1.26 0.49 -11.49
CA LEU A 163 -0.30 0.76 -12.56
C LEU A 163 -0.49 -0.23 -13.72
N ALA A 164 -0.57 0.32 -14.93
CA ALA A 164 -0.50 -0.48 -16.15
C ALA A 164 0.89 -1.15 -16.28
N ALA A 165 0.95 -2.29 -16.98
CA ALA A 165 2.17 -3.10 -17.08
C ALA A 165 3.36 -2.41 -17.79
N SER A 166 3.12 -1.28 -18.44
CA SER A 166 4.14 -0.55 -19.18
C SER A 166 5.05 0.27 -18.27
N THR A 167 6.22 -0.26 -17.93
CA THR A 167 7.29 0.49 -17.24
C THR A 167 7.88 1.62 -18.09
N GLY A 168 7.60 1.63 -19.40
CA GLY A 168 7.98 2.71 -20.31
C GLY A 168 7.01 3.90 -20.28
N TRP A 169 5.83 3.76 -19.66
CA TRP A 169 4.91 4.89 -19.48
C TRP A 169 5.43 5.85 -18.42
N SER A 170 5.08 7.12 -18.64
CA SER A 170 5.56 8.25 -17.88
C SER A 170 5.28 8.08 -16.39
N GLY A 171 6.32 8.26 -15.56
CA GLY A 171 6.24 8.18 -14.10
C GLY A 171 5.98 6.78 -13.54
N THR A 172 5.78 5.73 -14.36
CA THR A 172 5.49 4.38 -13.84
C THR A 172 6.64 3.83 -13.01
N ARG A 173 7.89 3.95 -13.47
CA ARG A 173 9.06 3.51 -12.68
C ARG A 173 9.22 4.28 -11.37
N ASP A 174 9.00 5.59 -11.41
CA ASP A 174 9.08 6.44 -10.22
C ASP A 174 7.98 6.08 -9.22
N MET A 175 6.75 5.81 -9.70
CA MET A 175 5.66 5.36 -8.86
C MET A 175 5.93 3.96 -8.28
N LEU A 176 6.45 3.03 -9.09
CA LEU A 176 6.90 1.71 -8.63
C LEU A 176 8.03 1.80 -7.61
N ALA A 177 8.78 2.90 -7.57
CA ALA A 177 9.78 3.14 -6.53
C ALA A 177 9.17 3.58 -5.18
N THR A 178 7.86 3.79 -5.14
CA THR A 178 7.10 4.16 -3.95
C THR A 178 6.20 3.01 -3.50
N ASP A 179 5.53 3.19 -2.37
CA ASP A 179 4.46 2.31 -1.90
C ASP A 179 3.05 2.93 -2.11
N GLN A 180 2.92 3.91 -3.02
CA GLN A 180 1.66 4.64 -3.30
C GLN A 180 0.74 3.95 -4.32
N TRP A 181 1.21 2.89 -4.96
CA TRP A 181 0.41 2.06 -5.87
C TRP A 181 -0.16 0.85 -5.13
N ALA A 182 -1.44 0.58 -5.38
CA ALA A 182 -2.16 -0.55 -4.78
C ALA A 182 -2.02 -1.82 -5.61
N LEU A 183 -1.99 -1.67 -6.94
CA LEU A 183 -1.91 -2.77 -7.88
C LEU A 183 -0.91 -2.44 -9.00
N TYR A 184 -0.23 -3.44 -9.54
CA TYR A 184 0.62 -3.33 -10.73
C TYR A 184 0.35 -4.51 -11.65
N GLN A 185 -0.10 -4.22 -12.87
CA GLN A 185 -0.40 -5.24 -13.87
C GLN A 185 0.89 -5.86 -14.42
N VAL A 186 0.86 -7.17 -14.66
CA VAL A 186 2.00 -7.97 -15.12
C VAL A 186 1.76 -8.43 -16.55
N TYR A 187 2.76 -8.21 -17.41
CA TYR A 187 2.79 -8.66 -18.79
C TYR A 187 3.77 -9.83 -18.96
N PRO A 188 3.54 -10.80 -19.89
CA PRO A 188 2.40 -10.92 -20.80
C PRO A 188 1.14 -11.50 -20.16
N PRO A 189 -0.04 -11.29 -20.78
CA PRO A 189 -1.25 -12.03 -20.43
C PRO A 189 -0.99 -13.53 -20.51
N LEU A 190 -1.69 -14.26 -19.65
CA LEU A 190 -1.70 -15.71 -19.59
C LEU A 190 -3.08 -16.24 -19.96
N ALA A 191 -3.20 -17.55 -20.06
CA ALA A 191 -4.48 -18.20 -20.33
C ALA A 191 -4.74 -19.31 -19.30
N PHE A 192 -5.98 -19.36 -18.81
CA PHE A 192 -6.48 -20.43 -17.97
C PHE A 192 -7.72 -21.04 -18.64
N GLN A 193 -7.68 -22.34 -18.92
CA GLN A 193 -8.73 -23.05 -19.65
C GLN A 193 -9.18 -22.37 -20.96
N GLY A 194 -8.24 -21.73 -21.66
CA GLY A 194 -8.50 -21.01 -22.91
C GLY A 194 -8.99 -19.58 -22.75
N VAL A 195 -9.22 -19.10 -21.52
CA VAL A 195 -9.59 -17.72 -21.23
C VAL A 195 -8.35 -16.89 -20.88
N SER A 196 -8.15 -15.78 -21.59
CA SER A 196 -7.03 -14.87 -21.35
C SER A 196 -7.24 -14.04 -20.08
N TYR A 197 -6.18 -13.87 -19.29
CA TYR A 197 -6.16 -13.00 -18.12
C TYR A 197 -4.79 -12.33 -17.95
N ASP A 198 -4.77 -11.18 -17.28
CA ASP A 198 -3.57 -10.49 -16.87
C ASP A 198 -3.33 -10.72 -15.36
N GLY A 199 -2.07 -10.88 -14.98
CA GLY A 199 -1.67 -10.98 -13.57
C GLY A 199 -1.56 -9.60 -12.93
N ASN A 200 -1.79 -9.50 -11.64
CA ASN A 200 -1.62 -8.25 -10.90
C ASN A 200 -0.89 -8.50 -9.58
N ILE A 201 0.14 -7.70 -9.34
CA ILE A 201 0.87 -7.65 -8.08
C ILE A 201 0.18 -6.64 -7.17
N VAL A 202 -0.02 -7.00 -5.91
CA VAL A 202 -0.53 -6.09 -4.89
C VAL A 202 0.65 -5.36 -4.26
N GLY A 203 0.59 -4.03 -4.17
CA GLY A 203 1.63 -3.23 -3.52
C GLY A 203 1.76 -3.62 -2.05
N GLY A 204 2.97 -3.79 -1.54
CA GLY A 204 3.22 -4.44 -0.24
C GLY A 204 2.53 -3.79 0.98
N ARG A 205 2.17 -2.50 0.88
CA ARG A 205 1.37 -1.76 1.89
C ARG A 205 -0.12 -2.11 1.86
N TRP A 206 -0.65 -2.49 0.70
CA TRP A 206 -2.08 -2.50 0.43
C TRP A 206 -2.65 -3.90 0.65
N LYS A 207 -3.40 -4.07 1.74
CA LYS A 207 -4.20 -5.29 1.99
C LYS A 207 -5.62 -5.15 1.45
N ASP A 208 -6.08 -3.91 1.47
CA ASP A 208 -7.36 -3.48 0.95
C ASP A 208 -7.09 -2.50 -0.20
N PHE A 209 -7.46 -2.92 -1.39
CA PHE A 209 -7.43 -2.15 -2.62
C PHE A 209 -8.85 -1.99 -3.18
N GLY A 210 -9.87 -2.10 -2.32
CA GLY A 210 -11.27 -1.94 -2.72
C GLY A 210 -12.00 -3.21 -3.13
N GLN A 211 -11.37 -4.37 -2.98
CA GLN A 211 -11.98 -5.66 -3.26
C GLN A 211 -13.01 -6.07 -2.18
N PHE A 212 -14.04 -6.82 -2.57
CA PHE A 212 -15.13 -7.26 -1.70
C PHE A 212 -15.50 -8.74 -1.91
N ARG A 213 -16.29 -9.30 -0.99
CA ARG A 213 -16.68 -10.74 -0.95
C ARG A 213 -18.12 -10.90 -0.42
N ALA A 214 -18.76 -12.05 -0.66
CA ALA A 214 -20.16 -12.29 -0.26
C ALA A 214 -20.44 -12.22 1.25
N ASP A 215 -19.45 -12.54 2.11
CA ASP A 215 -19.60 -12.67 3.57
C ASP A 215 -19.15 -11.44 4.38
N ALA A 216 -18.88 -10.30 3.72
CA ALA A 216 -18.57 -9.06 4.42
C ALA A 216 -19.86 -8.35 4.85
N GLU A 217 -20.57 -8.88 5.85
CA GLU A 217 -21.61 -8.13 6.57
C GLU A 217 -21.02 -6.84 7.13
N GLY A 218 -21.27 -5.72 6.43
CA GLY A 218 -20.94 -4.39 6.90
C GLY A 218 -19.45 -4.09 6.95
N ALA A 219 -19.08 -2.94 6.40
CA ALA A 219 -17.95 -2.21 6.95
C ALA A 219 -18.25 -1.89 8.43
N ILE A 220 -17.93 -2.80 9.36
CA ILE A 220 -18.02 -2.56 10.80
C ILE A 220 -16.64 -2.22 11.34
N ALA A 221 -16.58 -1.08 12.00
CA ALA A 221 -15.45 -0.54 12.73
C ALA A 221 -15.08 -1.37 13.98
N LEU A 222 -13.76 -1.38 14.27
CA LEU A 222 -13.08 -1.55 15.56
C LEU A 222 -13.25 -2.88 16.34
N GLY A 223 -12.09 -3.46 16.70
CA GLY A 223 -11.94 -4.48 17.74
C GLY A 223 -11.63 -5.88 17.18
N ALA A 224 -10.37 -6.29 17.29
CA ALA A 224 -9.85 -7.57 16.80
C ALA A 224 -10.71 -8.79 17.21
N SER A 225 -10.96 -9.72 16.28
CA SER A 225 -11.26 -11.12 16.65
C SER A 225 -11.11 -12.15 15.51
N ARG A 226 -10.29 -13.17 15.83
CA ARG A 226 -10.20 -14.58 15.39
C ARG A 226 -9.60 -15.00 14.03
N ARG A 227 -9.44 -14.12 13.03
CA ARG A 227 -8.59 -14.43 11.83
C ARG A 227 -7.16 -13.86 11.89
N LEU A 228 -6.78 -13.25 13.01
CA LEU A 228 -5.51 -12.53 13.14
C LEU A 228 -4.24 -13.41 12.99
N ALA A 229 -4.35 -14.73 13.05
CA ALA A 229 -3.19 -15.63 13.24
C ALA A 229 -2.89 -16.61 12.09
N ALA A 230 -3.68 -16.68 11.02
CA ALA A 230 -3.55 -17.79 10.05
C ALA A 230 -2.81 -17.45 8.74
N ALA A 231 -2.43 -16.18 8.50
CA ALA A 231 -1.67 -15.78 7.30
C ALA A 231 -0.59 -14.74 7.65
N ILE A 232 0.19 -15.09 8.67
CA ILE A 232 1.41 -14.39 9.07
C ILE A 232 2.34 -14.21 7.85
N GLU A 233 2.71 -12.96 7.59
CA GLU A 233 3.96 -12.49 7.00
C GLU A 233 4.50 -13.17 5.73
N ARG A 234 4.31 -12.52 4.58
CA ARG A 234 5.38 -12.42 3.57
C ARG A 234 5.45 -10.99 3.05
N HIS A 235 6.21 -10.17 3.77
CA HIS A 235 6.68 -8.90 3.24
C HIS A 235 7.72 -9.18 2.17
N SER A 236 7.56 -8.55 1.02
CA SER A 236 8.39 -8.81 -0.13
C SER A 236 8.92 -7.53 -0.77
N GLU A 237 10.11 -7.59 -1.32
CA GLU A 237 10.67 -6.52 -2.15
C GLU A 237 10.31 -6.80 -3.61
N LEU A 238 9.56 -5.92 -4.26
CA LEU A 238 9.48 -5.96 -5.72
C LEU A 238 10.83 -5.48 -6.25
N ALA A 239 11.51 -6.32 -7.01
CA ALA A 239 12.77 -6.02 -7.67
C ALA A 239 12.67 -6.32 -9.17
N GLU A 240 13.59 -5.79 -9.95
CA GLU A 240 13.78 -6.18 -11.35
C GLU A 240 15.16 -6.81 -11.54
N VAL A 241 15.25 -7.79 -12.45
CA VAL A 241 16.53 -8.32 -12.89
C VAL A 241 17.35 -7.19 -13.52
N SER A 242 18.54 -6.91 -12.98
CA SER A 242 19.44 -5.85 -13.47
C SER A 242 20.59 -6.37 -14.33
N ALA A 243 20.77 -7.70 -14.42
CA ALA A 243 21.80 -8.32 -15.23
C ALA A 243 21.47 -8.25 -16.74
N THR A 244 22.36 -7.66 -17.53
CA THR A 244 22.19 -7.45 -18.98
C THR A 244 22.07 -8.76 -19.77
N GLY A 245 22.70 -9.84 -19.30
CA GLY A 245 22.58 -11.19 -19.88
C GLY A 245 21.41 -12.02 -19.32
N GLY A 246 20.56 -11.43 -18.47
CA GLY A 246 19.61 -12.14 -17.64
C GLY A 246 20.23 -12.73 -16.37
N LEU A 247 19.38 -13.21 -15.46
CA LEU A 247 19.79 -13.73 -14.15
C LEU A 247 19.20 -15.13 -13.93
N ASN A 248 20.04 -16.05 -13.45
CA ASN A 248 19.63 -17.42 -13.16
C ASN A 248 18.78 -17.49 -11.88
N LEU A 249 17.62 -18.11 -12.00
CA LEU A 249 16.84 -18.67 -10.89
C LEU A 249 17.39 -20.06 -10.58
N ARG A 250 17.77 -20.29 -9.33
CA ARG A 250 18.34 -21.55 -8.85
C ARG A 250 17.46 -22.20 -7.79
N ARG A 251 17.58 -23.52 -7.66
CA ARG A 251 16.84 -24.29 -6.65
C ARG A 251 17.27 -23.99 -5.20
N GLY A 252 18.46 -23.42 -4.99
CA GLY A 252 18.97 -23.08 -3.66
C GLY A 252 19.97 -21.92 -3.69
N PRO A 253 20.32 -21.37 -2.51
CA PRO A 253 21.20 -20.21 -2.38
C PRO A 253 22.66 -20.62 -2.54
N GLY A 254 23.13 -20.68 -3.79
CA GLY A 254 24.51 -21.01 -4.12
C GLY A 254 24.72 -21.38 -5.58
N GLU A 255 25.94 -21.19 -6.08
CA GLU A 255 26.29 -21.49 -7.47
C GLU A 255 26.28 -22.99 -7.81
N SER A 256 26.38 -23.84 -6.80
CA SER A 256 26.34 -25.31 -6.90
C SER A 256 24.92 -25.87 -7.06
N PHE A 257 23.88 -25.09 -6.79
CA PHE A 257 22.50 -25.51 -6.98
C PHE A 257 22.09 -25.44 -8.45
N ALA A 258 21.23 -26.38 -8.87
CA ALA A 258 20.71 -26.45 -10.23
C ALA A 258 20.02 -25.14 -10.65
N VAL A 259 20.27 -24.72 -11.89
CA VAL A 259 19.57 -23.60 -12.54
C VAL A 259 18.23 -24.11 -13.05
N GLU A 260 17.14 -23.53 -12.56
CA GLU A 260 15.78 -23.85 -12.99
C GLU A 260 15.44 -23.10 -14.29
N ARG A 261 15.84 -21.82 -14.40
CA ARG A 261 15.75 -21.00 -15.63
C ARG A 261 16.58 -19.71 -15.51
N ALA A 262 16.79 -19.02 -16.63
CA ALA A 262 17.30 -17.65 -16.66
C ALA A 262 16.14 -16.66 -16.93
N LEU A 263 16.09 -15.57 -16.16
CA LEU A 263 15.12 -14.49 -16.34
C LEU A 263 15.74 -13.31 -17.09
N PRO A 264 15.07 -12.75 -18.12
CA PRO A 264 15.58 -11.59 -18.86
C PRO A 264 15.78 -10.34 -17.98
N LEU A 265 16.63 -9.42 -18.45
CA LEU A 265 16.76 -8.06 -17.89
C LEU A 265 15.39 -7.38 -17.79
N GLY A 266 15.14 -6.70 -16.67
CA GLY A 266 13.90 -5.96 -16.40
C GLY A 266 12.72 -6.84 -15.97
N THR A 267 12.91 -8.16 -15.84
CA THR A 267 11.85 -9.05 -15.34
C THR A 267 11.55 -8.69 -13.88
N PRO A 268 10.30 -8.33 -13.53
CA PRO A 268 9.92 -8.09 -12.14
C PRO A 268 9.93 -9.42 -11.37
N VAL A 269 10.40 -9.37 -10.13
CA VAL A 269 10.43 -10.48 -9.19
C VAL A 269 10.11 -9.97 -7.79
N THR A 270 9.46 -10.80 -7.00
CA THR A 270 9.10 -10.53 -5.62
C THR A 270 10.11 -11.24 -4.72
N ILE A 271 11.00 -10.50 -4.06
CA ILE A 271 11.94 -11.08 -3.10
C ILE A 271 11.20 -11.34 -1.80
N LEU A 272 11.12 -12.59 -1.37
CA LEU A 272 10.46 -13.04 -0.15
C LEU A 272 11.39 -13.11 1.07
N GLU A 273 12.70 -13.22 0.84
CA GLU A 273 13.71 -13.31 1.90
C GLU A 273 15.10 -13.01 1.33
N ARG A 274 16.01 -12.46 2.14
CA ARG A 274 17.44 -12.33 1.81
C ARG A 274 18.28 -13.22 2.74
N ASN A 275 19.10 -14.07 2.14
CA ASN A 275 20.05 -14.94 2.84
C ASN A 275 21.46 -14.70 2.29
N GLY A 276 22.18 -13.77 2.92
CA GLY A 276 23.47 -13.28 2.44
C GLY A 276 23.37 -12.68 1.04
N ASP A 277 24.17 -13.19 0.10
CA ASP A 277 24.18 -12.76 -1.30
C ASP A 277 23.02 -13.33 -2.14
N TRP A 278 22.12 -14.12 -1.54
CA TRP A 278 21.02 -14.76 -2.24
C TRP A 278 19.66 -14.21 -1.80
N ALA A 279 18.83 -13.93 -2.79
CA ALA A 279 17.45 -13.53 -2.65
C ALA A 279 16.55 -14.74 -2.93
N LYS A 280 15.69 -15.09 -2.00
CA LYS A 280 14.60 -16.04 -2.20
C LYS A 280 13.47 -15.30 -2.91
N VAL A 281 13.04 -15.78 -4.05
CA VAL A 281 12.14 -15.04 -4.94
C VAL A 281 10.87 -15.83 -5.28
N ASP A 282 9.85 -15.06 -5.59
CA ASP A 282 8.55 -15.39 -6.11
C ASP A 282 8.37 -14.60 -7.42
N LEU A 283 8.07 -15.28 -8.51
CA LEU A 283 7.99 -14.70 -9.85
C LEU A 283 6.58 -14.28 -10.23
N ASP A 284 5.55 -14.83 -9.60
CA ASP A 284 4.15 -14.61 -9.96
C ASP A 284 3.32 -14.00 -8.83
N GLY A 285 3.95 -13.65 -7.71
CA GLY A 285 3.32 -12.96 -6.60
C GLY A 285 2.35 -13.84 -5.81
N ASP A 286 2.42 -15.17 -5.97
CA ASP A 286 1.58 -16.12 -5.23
C ASP A 286 2.09 -16.37 -3.79
N GLY A 287 3.24 -15.79 -3.44
CA GLY A 287 3.95 -15.96 -2.18
C GLY A 287 4.68 -17.30 -2.06
N THR A 288 4.56 -18.19 -3.04
CA THR A 288 5.33 -19.43 -3.13
C THR A 288 6.74 -19.12 -3.59
N VAL A 289 7.70 -19.91 -3.08
CA VAL A 289 9.11 -19.72 -3.43
C VAL A 289 9.38 -20.44 -4.73
N ASP A 290 9.67 -19.68 -5.79
CA ASP A 290 10.08 -20.22 -7.08
C ASP A 290 11.56 -20.59 -7.11
N GLY A 291 12.38 -19.94 -6.28
CA GLY A 291 13.79 -20.26 -6.16
C GLY A 291 14.61 -19.13 -5.57
N TYR A 292 15.90 -19.14 -5.90
CA TYR A 292 16.89 -18.23 -5.39
C TYR A 292 17.64 -17.54 -6.54
N MET A 293 17.85 -16.24 -6.41
CA MET A 293 18.62 -15.43 -7.36
C MET A 293 19.70 -14.66 -6.61
N HIS A 294 20.81 -14.37 -7.27
CA HIS A 294 21.89 -13.61 -6.63
C HIS A 294 21.47 -12.13 -6.45
N ALA A 295 21.46 -11.68 -5.21
CA ALA A 295 20.86 -10.42 -4.76
C ALA A 295 21.47 -9.17 -5.41
N SER A 296 22.76 -9.18 -5.75
CA SER A 296 23.43 -8.04 -6.40
C SER A 296 22.92 -7.75 -7.82
N PHE A 297 22.25 -8.72 -8.44
CA PHE A 297 21.65 -8.60 -9.78
C PHE A 297 20.14 -8.37 -9.73
N LEU A 298 19.61 -8.06 -8.54
CA LEU A 298 18.24 -7.63 -8.34
C LEU A 298 18.24 -6.17 -7.89
N LYS A 299 17.69 -5.31 -8.74
CA LYS A 299 17.49 -3.91 -8.40
C LYS A 299 16.12 -3.77 -7.74
N VAL A 300 16.12 -3.48 -6.44
CA VAL A 300 14.88 -3.25 -5.70
C VAL A 300 14.14 -2.05 -6.30
N MET A 301 12.88 -2.28 -6.65
CA MET A 301 11.93 -1.29 -7.12
C MET A 301 11.12 -0.77 -5.93
N SER A 302 10.41 -1.61 -5.18
CA SER A 302 9.59 -1.21 -4.01
C SER A 302 9.58 -2.29 -2.93
N GLY A 303 9.06 -1.97 -1.73
CA GLY A 303 8.97 -2.88 -0.59
C GLY A 303 10.17 -2.81 0.37
N GLY A 304 10.27 -3.84 1.23
CA GLY A 304 11.32 -3.99 2.24
C GLY A 304 10.98 -5.11 3.24
N PHE A 305 12.00 -5.84 3.71
CA PHE A 305 11.83 -6.81 4.81
C PHE A 305 11.71 -6.07 6.14
N PRO A 306 10.66 -6.32 6.96
CA PRO A 306 10.77 -6.04 8.39
C PRO A 306 11.86 -6.92 8.99
N ILE A 307 12.61 -6.33 9.91
CA ILE A 307 13.62 -7.03 10.70
C ILE A 307 12.86 -7.79 11.80
N GLU A 308 12.79 -9.12 11.69
CA GLU A 308 12.41 -10.08 12.75
C GLU A 308 11.26 -9.62 13.67
N GLU A 309 10.01 -9.99 13.34
CA GLU A 309 8.88 -9.73 14.23
C GLU A 309 8.79 -10.77 15.35
N ALA A 310 8.58 -10.26 16.57
CA ALA A 310 8.21 -11.03 17.74
C ALA A 310 6.76 -10.67 18.07
N ILE A 311 5.82 -11.36 17.43
CA ILE A 311 4.38 -11.31 17.72
C ILE A 311 4.18 -11.42 19.25
N GLY A 312 3.50 -10.43 19.84
CA GLY A 312 3.26 -10.33 21.29
C GLY A 312 4.11 -9.29 22.04
N ARG A 313 4.92 -8.48 21.35
CA ARG A 313 5.65 -7.34 21.93
C ARG A 313 4.80 -6.07 21.99
N ARG A 314 4.95 -5.27 23.03
CA ARG A 314 4.33 -3.93 23.12
C ARG A 314 5.06 -2.98 22.15
N PRO A 315 4.40 -1.92 21.63
CA PRO A 315 5.08 -0.90 20.82
C PRO A 315 6.35 -0.34 21.49
N TYR A 316 6.33 -0.22 22.81
CA TYR A 316 7.49 0.20 23.61
C TYR A 316 8.69 -0.76 23.50
N ASP A 317 8.46 -2.06 23.38
CA ASP A 317 9.54 -3.04 23.25
C ASP A 317 10.21 -2.93 21.86
N VAL A 318 9.45 -2.53 20.83
CA VAL A 318 10.00 -2.18 19.50
C VAL A 318 10.86 -0.90 19.60
N ALA A 319 10.36 0.13 20.28
CA ALA A 319 11.10 1.36 20.51
C ALA A 319 12.43 1.13 21.24
N ARG A 320 12.43 0.23 22.23
CA ARG A 320 13.65 -0.17 22.95
C ARG A 320 14.65 -0.90 22.05
N ALA A 321 14.18 -1.74 21.13
CA ALA A 321 15.06 -2.40 20.17
C ALA A 321 15.69 -1.37 19.20
N GLU A 322 14.95 -0.35 18.77
CA GLU A 322 15.50 0.75 17.96
C GLU A 322 16.53 1.60 18.72
N LEU A 323 16.31 1.81 20.02
CA LEU A 323 17.28 2.45 20.90
C LEU A 323 18.59 1.64 20.98
N GLU A 324 18.50 0.32 21.18
CA GLU A 324 19.66 -0.58 21.26
C GLU A 324 20.48 -0.60 19.96
N ARG A 325 19.82 -0.36 18.81
CA ARG A 325 20.49 -0.21 17.51
C ARG A 325 21.20 1.13 17.32
N GLY A 326 20.97 2.12 18.20
CA GLY A 326 21.61 3.43 18.13
C GLY A 326 21.18 4.25 16.91
N VAL A 327 19.91 4.16 16.50
CA VAL A 327 19.40 4.87 15.31
C VAL A 327 19.49 6.39 15.49
N ALA A 328 20.19 7.05 14.57
CA ALA A 328 20.37 8.51 14.52
C ALA A 328 20.49 9.00 13.06
N GLU A 329 20.18 10.27 12.81
CA GLU A 329 20.36 10.89 11.48
C GLU A 329 21.80 10.81 11.00
N VAL A 330 21.99 10.73 9.68
CA VAL A 330 23.32 10.78 9.06
C VAL A 330 23.64 12.24 8.72
N ALA A 331 24.82 12.72 9.14
CA ALA A 331 25.26 14.06 8.77
C ALA A 331 25.56 14.16 7.26
N GLY A 332 25.08 15.23 6.62
CA GLY A 332 25.37 15.53 5.22
C GLY A 332 24.20 15.21 4.27
N SER A 333 24.48 14.82 3.03
CA SER A 333 23.47 14.57 1.99
C SER A 333 22.95 13.12 1.95
N GLY A 334 23.29 12.30 2.94
CA GLY A 334 22.82 10.91 3.06
C GLY A 334 21.67 10.81 4.05
N ASN A 335 20.86 9.77 3.96
CA ASN A 335 19.74 9.50 4.87
C ASN A 335 19.98 8.21 5.66
N ASN A 336 19.60 8.17 6.93
CA ASN A 336 19.53 6.91 7.66
C ASN A 336 18.36 6.05 7.13
N PRO A 337 18.61 4.86 6.57
CA PRO A 337 17.56 4.01 6.00
C PRO A 337 16.51 3.57 7.02
N ARG A 338 16.84 3.48 8.33
CA ARG A 338 15.84 3.21 9.38
C ARG A 338 14.88 4.39 9.58
N ILE A 339 15.37 5.63 9.52
CA ILE A 339 14.52 6.82 9.66
C ILE A 339 13.62 6.97 8.43
N VAL A 340 14.17 6.77 7.23
CA VAL A 340 13.37 6.71 5.98
C VAL A 340 12.28 5.64 6.07
N MET A 341 12.61 4.48 6.64
CA MET A 341 11.64 3.41 6.88
C MET A 341 10.55 3.83 7.88
N TYR A 342 10.87 4.56 8.95
CA TYR A 342 9.83 5.05 9.88
C TYR A 342 8.81 5.94 9.17
N HIS A 343 9.26 6.80 8.23
CA HIS A 343 8.35 7.66 7.48
C HIS A 343 7.31 6.86 6.68
N LYS A 344 7.63 5.62 6.27
CA LYS A 344 6.70 4.71 5.55
C LYS A 344 5.41 4.41 6.33
N SER A 345 5.46 4.51 7.65
CA SER A 345 4.30 4.33 8.55
C SER A 345 3.39 5.57 8.66
N THR A 346 3.54 6.56 7.78
CA THR A 346 2.74 7.80 7.81
C THR A 346 2.22 8.23 6.44
N ASN A 347 1.23 9.12 6.39
CA ASN A 347 0.70 9.73 5.18
C ASN A 347 1.71 10.78 4.65
N HIS A 348 2.59 10.29 3.79
CA HIS A 348 3.74 11.01 3.23
C HIS A 348 3.41 12.25 2.39
N TRP A 349 3.31 13.43 2.99
CA TRP A 349 3.41 14.68 2.22
C TRP A 349 4.58 15.59 2.60
N SER A 350 5.51 15.16 3.46
CA SER A 350 6.54 16.08 3.96
C SER A 350 7.93 15.51 4.22
N GLY A 351 8.33 14.38 3.63
CA GLY A 351 9.74 13.95 3.73
C GLY A 351 10.00 12.49 3.38
N THR A 352 11.10 12.26 2.67
CA THR A 352 11.73 10.94 2.44
C THR A 352 13.16 10.92 2.99
N ASP A 353 13.57 11.99 3.65
CA ASP A 353 14.88 12.24 4.20
C ASP A 353 14.83 12.22 5.74
N ASP A 354 15.96 11.90 6.35
CA ASP A 354 16.04 11.82 7.81
C ASP A 354 16.09 13.19 8.50
N SER A 355 16.20 14.27 7.71
CA SER A 355 16.14 15.67 8.19
C SER A 355 14.72 16.17 8.52
N VAL A 356 13.69 15.46 8.04
CA VAL A 356 12.28 15.78 8.31
C VAL A 356 11.87 15.22 9.66
N ALA A 357 11.09 15.99 10.42
CA ALA A 357 10.69 15.58 11.77
C ALA A 357 10.02 14.19 11.80
N TRP A 358 10.67 13.23 12.47
CA TRP A 358 10.30 11.82 12.41
C TRP A 358 9.83 11.20 13.74
N CYS A 359 9.48 12.03 14.75
CA CYS A 359 8.95 11.54 16.03
C CYS A 359 7.65 10.74 15.87
N SER A 360 6.69 11.27 15.10
CA SER A 360 5.42 10.57 14.81
C SER A 360 5.61 9.36 13.89
N SER A 361 6.53 9.48 12.93
CA SER A 361 6.93 8.36 12.04
C SER A 361 7.45 7.18 12.85
N PHE A 362 8.34 7.44 13.82
CA PHE A 362 8.89 6.43 14.71
C PHE A 362 7.82 5.76 15.57
N VAL A 363 6.88 6.52 16.13
CA VAL A 363 5.81 5.94 16.95
C VAL A 363 4.82 5.14 16.10
N ASN A 364 4.49 5.61 14.88
CA ASN A 364 3.66 4.83 13.95
C ASN A 364 4.36 3.51 13.59
N PHE A 365 5.66 3.55 13.28
CA PHE A 365 6.45 2.33 13.03
C PHE A 365 6.37 1.37 14.22
N CYS A 366 6.64 1.82 15.44
CA CYS A 366 6.62 0.96 16.62
C CYS A 366 5.24 0.34 16.89
N VAL A 367 4.16 1.09 16.64
CA VAL A 367 2.77 0.62 16.77
C VAL A 367 2.43 -0.39 15.67
N GLU A 368 2.83 -0.13 14.43
CA GLU A 368 2.62 -1.04 13.31
C GLU A 368 3.37 -2.37 13.48
N GLN A 369 4.63 -2.33 13.94
CA GLN A 369 5.42 -3.55 14.23
C GLN A 369 4.89 -4.34 15.44
N ALA A 370 4.03 -3.74 16.26
CA ALA A 370 3.31 -4.44 17.32
C ALA A 370 1.97 -5.03 16.83
N GLY A 371 1.69 -4.95 15.52
CA GLY A 371 0.45 -5.42 14.91
C GLY A 371 -0.75 -4.49 15.13
N MET A 372 -0.51 -3.24 15.53
CA MET A 372 -1.55 -2.24 15.81
C MET A 372 -1.67 -1.21 14.68
N ILE A 373 -2.79 -0.50 14.61
CA ILE A 373 -3.00 0.56 13.61
C ILE A 373 -2.62 1.91 14.24
N GLY A 374 -1.62 2.58 13.68
CA GLY A 374 -1.21 3.92 14.09
C GLY A 374 -2.14 5.03 13.57
N THR A 375 -1.76 6.29 13.79
CA THR A 375 -2.49 7.45 13.24
C THR A 375 -2.28 7.64 11.74
N ASN A 376 -1.26 6.98 11.18
CA ASN A 376 -0.79 7.18 9.81
C ASN A 376 -0.45 8.65 9.51
N ARG A 377 -0.06 9.46 10.51
CA ARG A 377 0.21 10.90 10.33
C ARG A 377 1.60 11.30 10.82
N GLN A 378 2.32 12.12 10.05
CA GLN A 378 3.60 12.72 10.50
C GLN A 378 3.40 13.76 11.61
N ASP A 379 2.18 14.30 11.72
CA ASP A 379 1.77 15.20 12.78
C ASP A 379 1.74 14.48 14.14
N ALA A 380 2.65 14.85 15.05
CA ALA A 380 2.73 14.28 16.39
C ALA A 380 1.44 14.51 17.22
N ARG A 381 0.71 15.60 16.99
CA ARG A 381 -0.54 15.88 17.71
C ARG A 381 -1.70 15.01 17.25
N SER A 382 -1.58 14.32 16.12
CA SER A 382 -2.58 13.34 15.66
C SER A 382 -2.82 12.22 16.67
N TRP A 383 -1.82 11.93 17.51
CA TRP A 383 -1.91 10.89 18.53
C TRP A 383 -2.82 11.27 19.69
N ARG A 384 -3.25 12.54 19.84
CA ARG A 384 -4.14 12.96 20.93
C ARG A 384 -5.45 12.17 20.99
N ASP A 385 -5.96 11.77 19.83
CA ASP A 385 -7.25 11.10 19.70
C ASP A 385 -7.08 9.58 19.42
N TRP A 386 -5.85 9.06 19.54
CA TRP A 386 -5.54 7.65 19.30
C TRP A 386 -5.74 6.82 20.58
N GLY A 387 -6.39 5.66 20.49
CA GLY A 387 -6.63 4.77 21.64
C GLY A 387 -7.46 5.40 22.76
N ASP A 388 -7.31 4.89 23.99
CA ASP A 388 -7.93 5.42 25.20
C ASP A 388 -7.06 6.51 25.86
N ASP A 389 -7.70 7.51 26.46
CA ASP A 389 -7.02 8.49 27.32
C ASP A 389 -6.71 7.86 28.68
N VAL A 390 -5.42 7.78 29.02
CA VAL A 390 -4.93 7.22 30.28
C VAL A 390 -4.10 8.22 31.06
N SER A 391 -4.28 9.52 30.81
CA SER A 391 -3.52 10.60 31.47
C SER A 391 -3.62 10.58 33.01
N GLU A 392 -4.73 10.08 33.57
CA GLU A 392 -4.95 9.93 35.01
C GLU A 392 -4.36 8.63 35.58
N ASN A 393 -3.96 7.67 34.74
CA ASN A 393 -3.38 6.39 35.15
C ASN A 393 -2.31 5.89 34.14
N PRO A 394 -1.24 6.68 33.95
CA PRO A 394 -0.23 6.38 32.97
C PRO A 394 0.68 5.23 33.42
N ARG A 395 1.23 4.49 32.46
CA ARG A 395 2.13 3.36 32.67
C ARG A 395 3.25 3.39 31.64
N GLU A 396 4.33 2.68 31.95
CA GLU A 396 5.44 2.50 31.00
C GLU A 396 4.93 1.90 29.67
N GLY A 397 5.30 2.56 28.58
CA GLY A 397 4.94 2.21 27.22
C GLY A 397 3.69 2.90 26.67
N ASP A 398 2.99 3.70 27.48
CA ASP A 398 1.92 4.56 26.96
C ASP A 398 2.50 5.67 26.06
N ILE A 399 1.70 6.19 25.15
CA ILE A 399 2.14 7.23 24.20
C ILE A 399 1.85 8.61 24.79
N ALA A 400 2.91 9.38 25.09
CA ALA A 400 2.80 10.75 25.57
C ALA A 400 2.85 11.73 24.39
N VAL A 401 1.88 12.65 24.33
CA VAL A 401 1.73 13.60 23.22
C VAL A 401 1.93 15.03 23.73
N PHE A 402 2.78 15.80 23.07
CA PHE A 402 3.13 17.16 23.46
C PHE A 402 2.80 18.17 22.36
N ALA A 403 2.39 19.37 22.78
CA ALA A 403 2.53 20.58 21.98
C ALA A 403 3.98 21.04 22.05
N ARG A 404 4.54 21.44 20.91
CA ARG A 404 5.82 22.12 20.79
C ARG A 404 5.55 23.54 20.30
N GLY A 405 5.79 24.56 21.13
CA GLY A 405 5.42 25.95 20.84
C GLY A 405 3.94 26.26 21.14
N PRO A 406 3.27 27.15 20.36
CA PRO A 406 1.91 27.61 20.66
C PRO A 406 0.86 26.49 20.71
N MET A 407 -0.09 26.61 21.64
CA MET A 407 -1.19 25.64 21.79
C MET A 407 -2.10 25.55 20.55
N ASN A 408 -2.28 26.66 19.84
CA ASN A 408 -3.07 26.74 18.61
C ASN A 408 -2.28 26.40 17.33
N GLY A 409 -0.98 26.09 17.45
CA GLY A 409 -0.16 25.63 16.32
C GLY A 409 -0.32 24.14 16.02
N SER A 410 0.36 23.66 14.98
CA SER A 410 0.40 22.24 14.59
C SER A 410 1.60 21.49 15.18
N ASP A 411 2.66 22.21 15.58
CA ASP A 411 3.91 21.60 16.02
C ASP A 411 3.77 20.79 17.31
N GLY A 412 4.28 19.57 17.31
CA GLY A 412 4.21 18.68 18.46
C GLY A 412 5.41 17.77 18.60
N HIS A 413 5.38 16.96 19.64
CA HIS A 413 6.30 15.84 19.87
C HIS A 413 5.53 14.65 20.41
N VAL A 414 5.98 13.44 20.12
CA VAL A 414 5.34 12.21 20.58
C VAL A 414 6.41 11.15 20.85
N GLY A 415 6.17 10.32 21.86
CA GLY A 415 7.05 9.21 22.24
C GLY A 415 6.41 8.34 23.31
N PHE A 416 7.12 7.31 23.73
CA PHE A 416 6.67 6.37 24.75
C PHE A 416 7.07 6.84 26.16
N LEU A 417 6.11 6.86 27.07
CA LEU A 417 6.34 7.15 28.48
C LEU A 417 7.18 6.05 29.11
N VAL A 418 8.25 6.44 29.78
CA VAL A 418 9.13 5.55 30.54
C VAL A 418 8.84 5.66 32.03
N ALA A 419 8.69 6.89 32.53
CA ALA A 419 8.40 7.17 33.93
C ALA A 419 7.70 8.53 34.09
N ASP A 420 6.76 8.59 35.04
CA ASP A 420 6.20 9.82 35.58
C ASP A 420 6.24 9.74 37.11
N ASP A 421 7.23 10.40 37.71
CA ASP A 421 7.44 10.41 39.17
C ASP A 421 6.53 11.42 39.90
N GLY A 422 5.47 11.91 39.25
CA GLY A 422 4.57 12.94 39.78
C GLY A 422 5.15 14.36 39.77
N GLY A 423 6.37 14.52 39.26
CA GLY A 423 7.07 15.79 39.14
C GLY A 423 6.64 16.64 37.93
N PRO A 424 7.35 17.76 37.67
CA PRO A 424 7.06 18.67 36.56
C PRO A 424 7.49 18.13 35.19
N THR A 425 8.14 16.96 35.14
CA THR A 425 8.67 16.34 33.92
C THR A 425 8.26 14.89 33.83
N VAL A 426 8.21 14.35 32.61
CA VAL A 426 8.07 12.92 32.32
C VAL A 426 9.25 12.44 31.48
N LYS A 427 9.69 11.19 31.71
CA LYS A 427 10.77 10.56 30.94
C LYS A 427 10.19 9.87 29.71
N ILE A 428 10.68 10.21 28.53
CA ILE A 428 10.18 9.74 27.24
C ILE A 428 11.27 9.00 26.46
N LEU A 429 10.92 7.85 25.89
CA LEU A 429 11.65 7.19 24.82
C LEU A 429 11.00 7.57 23.48
N GLY A 430 11.72 8.28 22.62
CA GLY A 430 11.15 8.77 21.37
C GLY A 430 12.19 8.91 20.27
N GLY A 431 11.68 8.96 19.04
CA GLY A 431 12.45 9.29 17.85
C GLY A 431 12.58 10.80 17.65
N ASN A 432 13.58 11.19 16.87
CA ASN A 432 13.94 12.57 16.61
C ASN A 432 14.23 13.40 17.87
N GLN A 433 14.73 12.76 18.91
CA GLN A 433 15.16 13.42 20.14
C GLN A 433 16.67 13.64 20.05
N SER A 434 17.07 14.90 19.81
CA SER A 434 18.44 15.23 19.42
C SER A 434 18.89 14.41 18.19
N ASN A 435 18.02 14.34 17.17
CA ASN A 435 18.24 13.64 15.90
C ASN A 435 18.54 12.14 16.07
N SER A 436 18.03 11.53 17.14
CA SER A 436 18.23 10.12 17.46
C SER A 436 17.03 9.48 18.17
N VAL A 437 17.02 8.15 18.24
CA VAL A 437 16.18 7.41 19.18
C VAL A 437 16.91 7.40 20.53
N CYS A 438 16.38 8.12 21.51
CA CYS A 438 17.01 8.21 22.83
C CYS A 438 15.99 8.41 23.96
N TYR A 439 16.47 8.43 25.20
CA TYR A 439 15.68 8.87 26.36
C TYR A 439 15.85 10.38 26.58
N GLN A 440 14.76 11.08 26.85
CA GLN A 440 14.78 12.51 27.16
C GLN A 440 13.67 12.85 28.17
N ASN A 441 13.98 13.73 29.13
CA ASN A 441 12.98 14.28 30.04
C ASN A 441 12.32 15.49 29.37
N TYR A 442 10.99 15.48 29.29
CA TYR A 442 10.18 16.59 28.79
C TYR A 442 9.36 17.23 29.92
N PRO A 443 9.24 18.56 29.98
CA PRO A 443 8.36 19.22 30.95
C PRO A 443 6.89 18.96 30.59
N LYS A 444 6.05 18.73 31.61
CA LYS A 444 4.59 18.65 31.47
C LYS A 444 4.01 20.00 31.03
N ASP A 445 4.59 21.10 31.50
CA ASP A 445 4.43 22.45 30.95
C ASP A 445 5.69 23.25 31.29
N GLY A 446 6.46 23.65 30.27
CA GLY A 446 7.69 24.40 30.51
C GLY A 446 8.64 24.39 29.31
N ASN A 447 9.86 24.85 29.53
CA ASN A 447 10.87 24.94 28.49
C ASN A 447 11.85 23.76 28.57
N LEU A 448 12.19 23.20 27.41
CA LEU A 448 13.35 22.34 27.21
C LEU A 448 14.28 23.07 26.23
N GLY A 449 15.40 23.57 26.73
CA GLY A 449 16.23 24.53 25.99
C GLY A 449 15.45 25.81 25.67
N SER A 450 15.50 26.25 24.42
CA SER A 450 14.77 27.44 23.92
C SER A 450 13.31 27.16 23.53
N THR A 451 12.87 25.89 23.59
CA THR A 451 11.56 25.47 23.07
C THR A 451 10.60 25.17 24.21
N ARG A 452 9.38 25.70 24.13
CA ARG A 452 8.31 25.41 25.09
C ARG A 452 7.57 24.12 24.71
N TYR A 453 7.34 23.27 25.68
CA TYR A 453 6.54 22.05 25.58
C TYR A 453 5.39 22.07 26.57
N ARG A 454 4.27 21.44 26.18
CA ARG A 454 3.16 21.13 27.09
C ARG A 454 2.61 19.75 26.76
N LEU A 455 2.48 18.89 27.76
CA LEU A 455 1.84 17.58 27.66
C LEU A 455 0.33 17.77 27.39
N LEU A 456 -0.16 17.17 26.31
CA LEU A 456 -1.54 17.26 25.85
C LEU A 456 -2.39 16.06 26.26
N GLY A 457 -1.74 14.93 26.54
CA GLY A 457 -2.39 13.70 26.98
C GLY A 457 -1.45 12.50 26.88
N ILE A 458 -1.85 11.41 27.51
CA ILE A 458 -1.16 10.12 27.47
C ILE A 458 -2.18 9.06 27.01
N ARG A 459 -1.79 8.25 26.02
CA ARG A 459 -2.69 7.37 25.27
C ARG A 459 -2.26 5.92 25.33
N ARG A 460 -3.22 4.99 25.33
CA ARG A 460 -2.99 3.54 25.31
C ARG A 460 -3.93 2.90 24.30
N GLY A 461 -3.40 1.99 23.47
CA GLY A 461 -4.18 1.25 22.46
C GLY A 461 -4.39 -0.21 22.83
#